data_AF-A0A9P7AWM4-F1
#
_entry.id   AF-A0A9P7AWM4-F1
#
_cell.length_a   1.000
_cell.length_b   1.000
_cell.length_c   1.000
_cell.angle_alpha   90.00
_cell.angle_beta   90.00
_cell.angle_gamma   90.00
#
_symmetry.space_group_name_H-M   'P 1'
#
loop_
_entity.id
_entity.type
_entity.pdbx_description
1 polymer ?
#
loop_
_entity_poly.entity_id
_entity_poly.type
_entity_poly.pdbx_seq_one_letter_code
_entity_poly.pdbx_strand_id
1 'polypeptide(L)'
;MDGTLEKRPLLLDIDELCQFVEHIRVALQAYSVSDDNIQQLRDIIHVFLDTEPDDSDDKFVLTLITRIRFDKLLADFIDSKTSNSEHMGLVAIAALLQRTWKERFKGAYLSIDDERLETMFTHGALRGLSLKVDDKTRLPLWLVERGTPIADTNFKPGQNVSLPWMRNRY
;
A
#
# COMPACT_ATOMS: atom_id res chain seq x y z
N MET A 1 -40.03 11.50 -8.30
CA MET A 1 -39.17 11.64 -7.11
C MET A 1 -37.80 11.16 -7.53
N ASP A 2 -37.03 12.05 -8.14
CA ASP A 2 -35.66 11.78 -8.56
C ASP A 2 -34.74 11.99 -7.36
N GLY A 3 -34.45 10.90 -6.65
CA GLY A 3 -33.42 10.84 -5.63
C GLY A 3 -32.06 10.82 -6.32
N THR A 4 -31.57 12.00 -6.66
CA THR A 4 -30.19 12.20 -7.12
C THR A 4 -29.29 11.79 -5.95
N LEU A 5 -28.67 10.61 -6.05
CA LEU A 5 -27.61 10.16 -5.15
C LEU A 5 -26.50 11.22 -5.20
N GLU A 6 -26.50 12.10 -4.20
CA GLU A 6 -25.36 12.96 -3.91
C GLU A 6 -24.17 12.03 -3.67
N LYS A 7 -23.34 11.91 -4.71
CA LYS A 7 -21.99 11.36 -4.63
C LYS A 7 -21.30 12.08 -3.48
N ARG A 8 -21.20 11.46 -2.30
CA ARG A 8 -20.23 11.90 -1.30
C ARG A 8 -18.89 11.88 -2.03
N PRO A 9 -18.22 13.03 -2.22
CA PRO A 9 -16.95 13.03 -2.88
C PRO A 9 -16.02 12.19 -1.99
N LEU A 10 -15.39 11.16 -2.57
CA LEU A 10 -14.09 10.75 -2.07
C LEU A 10 -13.29 12.05 -1.96
N LEU A 11 -12.93 12.45 -0.73
CA LEU A 11 -12.30 13.74 -0.44
C LEU A 11 -10.96 13.94 -1.17
N LEU A 12 -10.45 12.88 -1.81
CA LEU A 12 -9.21 12.81 -2.55
C LEU A 12 -9.46 12.01 -3.83
N ASP A 13 -8.79 12.38 -4.92
CA ASP A 13 -8.68 11.50 -6.09
C ASP A 13 -7.85 10.23 -5.76
N ILE A 14 -7.80 9.26 -6.66
CA ILE A 14 -7.10 7.98 -6.39
C ILE A 14 -5.59 8.19 -6.18
N ASP A 15 -4.98 9.14 -6.88
CA ASP A 15 -3.53 9.40 -6.78
C ASP A 15 -3.19 10.17 -5.51
N GLU A 16 -4.03 11.12 -5.11
CA GLU A 16 -4.00 11.79 -3.81
C GLU A 16 -4.20 10.80 -2.67
N LEU A 17 -5.12 9.83 -2.82
CA LEU A 17 -5.34 8.78 -1.83
C LEU A 17 -4.12 7.86 -1.71
N CYS A 18 -3.47 7.50 -2.83
CA CYS A 18 -2.20 6.77 -2.83
C CYS A 18 -1.12 7.54 -2.05
N GLN A 19 -0.97 8.85 -2.31
CA GLN A 19 0.02 9.68 -1.64
C GLN A 19 -0.25 9.81 -0.15
N PHE A 20 -1.52 10.02 0.23
CA PHE A 20 -1.95 10.06 1.61
C PHE A 20 -1.63 8.74 2.32
N VAL A 21 -2.00 7.61 1.73
CA VAL A 21 -1.73 6.28 2.30
C VAL A 21 -0.24 6.08 2.54
N GLU A 22 0.60 6.39 1.55
CA GLU A 22 2.06 6.25 1.71
C GLU A 22 2.61 7.20 2.77
N HIS A 23 2.12 8.44 2.82
CA HIS A 23 2.50 9.43 3.84
C HIS A 23 2.21 8.90 5.26
N ILE A 24 1.00 8.38 5.50
CA ILE A 24 0.62 7.82 6.80
C ILE A 24 1.47 6.60 7.15
N ARG A 25 1.74 5.71 6.19
CA ARG A 25 2.58 4.53 6.44
C ARG A 25 3.98 4.92 6.88
N VAL A 26 4.60 5.90 6.21
CA VAL A 26 5.91 6.43 6.60
C VAL A 26 5.84 7.08 7.98
N ALA A 27 4.80 7.87 8.26
CA ALA A 27 4.62 8.51 9.56
C ALA A 27 4.41 7.52 10.71
N LEU A 28 3.67 6.41 10.46
CA LEU A 28 3.48 5.32 11.42
C LEU A 28 4.79 4.62 11.76
N GLN A 29 5.61 4.32 10.75
CA GLN A 29 6.94 3.72 10.96
C GLN A 29 7.89 4.64 11.73
N ALA A 30 7.74 5.96 11.54
CA ALA A 30 8.52 6.98 12.24
C ALA A 30 7.93 7.40 13.60
N TYR A 31 6.81 6.81 14.05
CA TYR A 31 6.09 7.19 15.28
C TYR A 31 5.76 8.69 15.36
N SER A 32 5.39 9.30 14.22
CA SER A 32 5.23 10.75 14.06
C SER A 32 3.90 11.14 13.41
N VAL A 33 2.89 10.28 13.52
CA VAL A 33 1.55 10.56 12.97
C VAL A 33 0.87 11.66 13.80
N SER A 34 0.37 12.70 13.13
CA SER A 34 -0.41 13.77 13.77
C SER A 34 -1.87 13.36 13.99
N ASP A 35 -2.55 14.03 14.92
CA ASP A 35 -3.99 13.80 15.17
C ASP A 35 -4.85 14.12 13.94
N ASP A 36 -4.49 15.15 13.16
CA ASP A 36 -5.18 15.48 11.90
C ASP A 36 -5.11 14.32 10.89
N ASN A 37 -3.94 13.69 10.78
CA ASN A 37 -3.71 12.53 9.94
C ASN A 37 -4.56 11.32 10.39
N ILE A 38 -4.67 11.12 11.71
CA ILE A 38 -5.53 10.08 12.30
C ILE A 38 -7.01 10.36 12.04
N GLN A 39 -7.45 11.62 12.17
CA GLN A 39 -8.82 12.00 11.89
C GLN A 39 -9.17 11.81 10.41
N GLN A 40 -8.29 12.20 9.50
CA GLN A 40 -8.47 11.97 8.07
C GLN A 40 -8.50 10.47 7.72
N LEU A 41 -7.64 9.67 8.35
CA LEU A 41 -7.68 8.20 8.22
C LEU A 41 -9.01 7.63 8.70
N ARG A 42 -9.53 8.10 9.84
CA ARG A 42 -10.85 7.74 10.35
C ARG A 42 -11.95 8.03 9.35
N ASP A 43 -11.97 9.23 8.77
CA ASP A 43 -12.99 9.62 7.81
C ASP A 43 -12.96 8.71 6.58
N ILE A 44 -11.77 8.40 6.07
CA ILE A 44 -11.59 7.48 4.93
C ILE A 44 -12.08 6.06 5.28
N ILE A 45 -11.72 5.53 6.46
CA ILE A 45 -12.18 4.19 6.90
C ILE A 45 -13.70 4.15 6.98
N HIS A 46 -14.34 5.20 7.51
CA HIS A 46 -15.79 5.29 7.56
C HIS A 46 -16.42 5.37 6.17
N VAL A 47 -15.83 6.11 5.23
CA VAL A 47 -16.29 6.12 3.83
C VAL A 47 -16.24 4.72 3.25
N PHE A 48 -15.13 3.99 3.41
CA PHE A 48 -15.04 2.61 2.92
C PHE A 48 -16.10 1.71 3.54
N LEU A 49 -16.31 1.78 4.86
CA LEU A 49 -17.34 1.00 5.54
C LEU A 49 -18.77 1.35 5.12
N ASP A 50 -19.07 2.63 4.91
CA ASP A 50 -20.37 3.11 4.43
C ASP A 50 -20.63 2.66 2.98
N THR A 51 -19.57 2.51 2.18
CA THR A 51 -19.68 2.03 0.79
C THR A 51 -19.67 0.51 0.64
N GLU A 52 -19.30 -0.25 1.69
CA GLU A 52 -19.29 -1.72 1.66
C GLU A 52 -20.66 -2.39 1.42
N PRO A 53 -21.78 -1.95 2.04
CA PRO A 53 -23.07 -2.62 1.87
C PRO A 53 -23.79 -2.30 0.54
N ASP A 54 -23.35 -1.28 -0.19
CA ASP A 54 -23.89 -1.01 -1.53
C ASP A 54 -23.35 -2.04 -2.53
N ASP A 55 -24.15 -2.33 -3.56
CA ASP A 55 -23.92 -3.22 -4.73
C ASP A 55 -22.79 -2.70 -5.64
N SER A 56 -21.76 -2.16 -5.00
CA SER A 56 -20.51 -1.69 -5.54
C SER A 56 -19.85 -2.83 -6.31
N ASP A 57 -19.43 -2.53 -7.54
CA ASP A 57 -18.71 -3.48 -8.38
C ASP A 57 -17.48 -4.00 -7.61
N ASP A 58 -17.54 -5.27 -7.19
CA ASP A 58 -16.49 -5.95 -6.45
C ASP A 58 -15.11 -5.76 -7.13
N LYS A 59 -15.10 -5.71 -8.47
CA LYS A 59 -13.88 -5.49 -9.25
C LYS A 59 -13.32 -4.09 -9.07
N PHE A 60 -14.17 -3.07 -8.98
CA PHE A 60 -13.76 -1.69 -8.73
C PHE A 60 -13.15 -1.55 -7.33
N VAL A 61 -13.82 -2.09 -6.30
CA VAL A 61 -13.34 -2.03 -4.92
C VAL A 61 -12.02 -2.78 -4.77
N LEU A 62 -11.90 -3.99 -5.33
CA LEU A 62 -10.65 -4.74 -5.36
C LEU A 62 -9.54 -3.98 -6.08
N THR A 63 -9.82 -3.40 -7.25
CA THR A 63 -8.83 -2.59 -7.99
C THR A 63 -8.35 -1.41 -7.15
N LEU A 64 -9.27 -0.75 -6.44
CA LEU A 64 -8.95 0.37 -5.56
C LEU A 64 -8.04 -0.11 -4.41
N ILE A 65 -8.41 -1.18 -3.69
CA ILE A 65 -7.59 -1.77 -2.63
C ILE A 65 -6.19 -2.14 -3.17
N THR A 66 -6.13 -2.83 -4.31
CA THR A 66 -4.89 -3.24 -4.97
C THR A 66 -3.98 -2.05 -5.25
N ARG A 67 -4.53 -0.97 -5.83
CA ARG A 67 -3.79 0.22 -6.25
C ARG A 67 -3.32 1.07 -5.06
N ILE A 68 -4.21 1.40 -4.12
CA ILE A 68 -3.90 2.34 -3.02
C ILE A 68 -3.20 1.66 -1.85
N ARG A 69 -3.19 0.31 -1.80
CA ARG A 69 -2.57 -0.47 -0.71
C ARG A 69 -3.15 -0.18 0.68
N PHE A 70 -4.44 0.14 0.74
CA PHE A 70 -5.11 0.49 2.00
C PHE A 70 -5.10 -0.65 3.01
N ASP A 71 -5.29 -1.89 2.55
CA ASP A 71 -5.16 -3.11 3.36
C ASP A 71 -3.83 -3.20 4.12
N LYS A 72 -2.74 -2.73 3.50
CA LYS A 72 -1.41 -2.71 4.13
C LYS A 72 -1.28 -1.58 5.13
N LEU A 73 -1.86 -0.41 4.84
CA LEU A 73 -1.95 0.66 5.83
C LEU A 73 -2.78 0.24 7.04
N LEU A 74 -3.93 -0.41 6.84
CA LEU A 74 -4.76 -0.92 7.93
C LEU A 74 -3.97 -1.94 8.77
N ALA A 75 -3.23 -2.86 8.13
CA ALA A 75 -2.38 -3.80 8.85
C ALA A 75 -1.29 -3.09 9.66
N ASP A 76 -0.55 -2.17 9.03
CA ASP A 76 0.50 -1.37 9.70
C ASP A 76 -0.10 -0.57 10.87
N PHE A 77 -1.31 -0.03 10.72
CA PHE A 77 -2.00 0.73 11.76
C PHE A 77 -2.48 -0.18 12.91
N ILE A 78 -3.04 -1.34 12.62
CA ILE A 78 -3.47 -2.32 13.64
C ILE A 78 -2.26 -2.85 14.44
N ASP A 79 -1.16 -3.13 13.76
CA ASP A 79 0.06 -3.69 14.36
C ASP A 79 0.96 -2.61 15.00
N SER A 80 0.68 -1.33 14.71
CA SER A 80 1.47 -0.24 15.27
C SER A 80 1.33 -0.17 16.79
N LYS A 81 2.46 0.04 17.46
CA LYS A 81 2.51 0.32 18.91
C LYS A 81 1.94 1.71 19.25
N THR A 82 1.35 2.43 18.30
CA THR A 82 0.67 3.71 18.54
C THR A 82 -0.72 3.52 19.15
N SER A 83 -1.00 2.32 19.70
CA SER A 83 -2.16 1.96 20.50
C SER A 83 -2.14 2.67 21.87
N ASN A 84 -2.05 4.00 21.83
CA ASN A 84 -2.55 4.84 22.91
C ASN A 84 -4.05 4.54 23.05
N SER A 85 -4.57 4.51 24.28
CA SER A 85 -5.98 4.21 24.57
C SER A 85 -6.97 5.04 23.76
N GLU A 86 -6.55 6.23 23.32
CA GLU A 86 -7.35 7.19 22.54
C GLU A 86 -7.67 6.72 21.11
N HIS A 87 -6.89 5.82 20.52
CA HIS A 87 -7.10 5.34 19.15
C HIS A 87 -7.60 3.89 19.06
N MET A 88 -7.81 3.22 20.20
CA MET A 88 -8.31 1.84 20.25
C MET A 88 -9.63 1.65 19.50
N GLY A 89 -10.52 2.66 19.54
CA GLY A 89 -11.75 2.66 18.78
C GLY A 89 -11.51 2.61 17.26
N LEU A 90 -10.53 3.37 16.77
CA LEU A 90 -10.18 3.37 15.34
C LEU A 90 -9.50 2.07 14.92
N VAL A 91 -8.64 1.50 15.77
CA VAL A 91 -8.03 0.18 15.54
C VAL A 91 -9.10 -0.90 15.38
N ALA A 92 -10.13 -0.90 16.22
CA ALA A 92 -11.22 -1.86 16.11
C ALA A 92 -12.01 -1.71 14.79
N ILE A 93 -12.25 -0.47 14.36
CA ILE A 93 -12.95 -0.18 13.09
C ILE A 93 -12.08 -0.61 11.89
N ALA A 94 -10.77 -0.33 11.92
CA ALA A 94 -9.82 -0.78 10.91
C ALA A 94 -9.79 -2.32 10.78
N ALA A 95 -9.76 -3.02 11.92
CA ALA A 95 -9.79 -4.48 11.95
C ALA A 95 -11.11 -5.04 11.41
N LEU A 96 -12.23 -4.39 11.71
CA LEU A 96 -13.54 -4.76 11.17
C LEU A 96 -13.54 -4.64 9.64
N LEU A 97 -13.10 -3.50 9.09
CA LEU A 97 -13.04 -3.29 7.64
C LEU A 97 -12.17 -4.36 6.96
N GLN A 98 -10.99 -4.64 7.52
CA GLN A 98 -10.09 -5.65 6.97
C GLN A 98 -10.71 -7.06 6.99
N ARG A 99 -11.48 -7.40 8.04
CA ARG A 99 -12.22 -8.66 8.10
C ARG A 99 -13.33 -8.70 7.06
N THR A 100 -14.11 -7.64 6.92
CA THR A 100 -15.18 -7.53 5.91
C THR A 100 -14.64 -7.78 4.50
N TRP A 101 -13.51 -7.15 4.13
CA TRP A 101 -12.88 -7.38 2.83
C TRP A 101 -12.40 -8.81 2.63
N LYS A 102 -11.78 -9.43 3.64
CA LYS A 102 -11.36 -10.84 3.57
C LYS A 102 -12.55 -11.78 3.37
N GLU A 103 -13.66 -11.53 4.06
CA GLU A 103 -14.87 -12.35 3.98
C GLU A 103 -15.63 -12.16 2.66
N ARG A 104 -15.71 -10.92 2.16
CA ARG A 104 -16.38 -10.56 0.90
C ARG A 104 -15.60 -11.10 -0.31
N PHE A 105 -14.34 -10.75 -0.43
CA PHE A 105 -13.56 -11.00 -1.65
C PHE A 105 -12.78 -12.33 -1.63
N LYS A 106 -12.63 -12.96 -0.46
CA LYS A 106 -12.06 -14.32 -0.29
C LYS A 106 -10.75 -14.51 -1.07
N GLY A 107 -10.74 -15.45 -2.03
CA GLY A 107 -9.56 -15.78 -2.83
C GLY A 107 -9.00 -14.60 -3.60
N ALA A 108 -9.87 -13.71 -4.12
CA ALA A 108 -9.42 -12.53 -4.84
C ALA A 108 -8.62 -11.59 -3.94
N TYR A 109 -9.02 -11.46 -2.67
CA TYR A 109 -8.27 -10.66 -1.68
C TYR A 109 -6.86 -11.23 -1.40
N LEU A 110 -6.73 -12.56 -1.39
CA LEU A 110 -5.44 -13.21 -1.17
C LEU A 110 -4.48 -13.04 -2.36
N SER A 111 -5.02 -12.94 -3.57
CA SER A 111 -4.25 -12.75 -4.80
C SER A 111 -3.81 -11.29 -5.06
N ILE A 112 -4.31 -10.32 -4.30
CA ILE A 112 -3.94 -8.90 -4.45
C ILE A 112 -2.41 -8.70 -4.40
N ASP A 113 -1.72 -9.42 -3.52
CA ASP A 113 -0.27 -9.28 -3.38
C ASP A 113 0.49 -9.84 -4.59
N ASP A 114 -0.03 -10.89 -5.23
CA ASP A 114 0.52 -11.44 -6.47
C ASP A 114 0.35 -10.44 -7.63
N GLU A 115 -0.85 -9.83 -7.75
CA GLU A 115 -1.12 -8.79 -8.76
C GLU A 115 -0.23 -7.56 -8.59
N ARG A 116 -0.01 -7.13 -7.34
CA ARG A 116 0.92 -6.02 -7.03
C ARG A 116 2.35 -6.38 -7.43
N LEU A 117 2.79 -7.59 -7.12
CA LEU A 117 4.13 -8.06 -7.45
C LEU A 117 4.32 -8.11 -8.98
N GLU A 118 3.35 -8.65 -9.70
CA GLU A 118 3.35 -8.66 -11.17
C GLU A 118 3.39 -7.24 -11.75
N THR A 119 2.61 -6.31 -11.19
CA THR A 119 2.63 -4.90 -11.57
C THR A 119 4.02 -4.28 -11.34
N MET A 120 4.68 -4.61 -10.23
CA MET A 120 6.04 -4.14 -9.95
C MET A 120 7.07 -4.68 -10.94
N PHE A 121 6.94 -5.93 -11.40
CA PHE A 121 7.82 -6.54 -12.40
C PHE A 121 7.57 -6.04 -13.82
N THR A 122 6.33 -5.69 -14.15
CA THR A 122 5.95 -5.29 -15.51
C THR A 122 6.16 -3.79 -15.74
N HIS A 123 5.75 -2.95 -14.78
CA HIS A 123 5.69 -1.49 -14.92
C HIS A 123 6.35 -0.72 -13.78
N GLY A 124 6.67 -1.37 -12.66
CA GLY A 124 7.13 -0.71 -11.44
C GLY A 124 8.64 -0.83 -11.16
N ALA A 125 8.98 -0.72 -9.88
CA ALA A 125 10.36 -0.65 -9.39
C ALA A 125 11.19 -1.92 -9.64
N LEU A 126 10.53 -3.07 -9.89
CA LEU A 126 11.20 -4.34 -10.16
C LEU A 126 11.29 -4.62 -11.67
N ARG A 127 10.95 -3.65 -12.51
CA ARG A 127 10.97 -3.82 -13.95
C ARG A 127 12.37 -4.16 -14.45
N GLY A 128 12.47 -5.29 -15.14
CA GLY A 128 13.74 -5.81 -15.64
C GLY A 128 14.55 -6.56 -14.58
N LEU A 129 14.01 -6.83 -13.40
CA LEU A 129 14.55 -7.86 -12.51
C LEU A 129 13.99 -9.22 -12.90
N SER A 130 14.85 -10.20 -13.11
CA SER A 130 14.48 -11.60 -13.29
C SER A 130 15.29 -12.47 -12.34
N LEU A 131 14.67 -13.53 -11.79
CA LEU A 131 15.38 -14.51 -10.99
C LEU A 131 15.91 -15.60 -11.91
N LYS A 132 17.23 -15.78 -11.97
CA LYS A 132 17.87 -16.86 -12.71
C LYS A 132 18.70 -17.71 -11.78
N VAL A 133 18.55 -19.03 -11.88
CA VAL A 133 19.43 -19.95 -11.18
C VAL A 133 20.77 -19.95 -11.91
N ASP A 134 21.86 -19.66 -11.20
CA ASP A 134 23.19 -19.80 -11.78
C ASP A 134 23.53 -21.27 -11.96
N ASP A 135 23.88 -21.64 -13.18
CA ASP A 135 24.18 -23.03 -13.56
C ASP A 135 25.38 -23.60 -12.78
N LYS A 136 26.28 -22.73 -12.28
CA LYS A 136 27.49 -23.15 -11.54
C LYS A 136 27.23 -23.31 -10.05
N THR A 137 26.58 -22.34 -9.42
CA THR A 137 26.34 -22.36 -7.97
C THR A 137 25.01 -23.01 -7.59
N ARG A 138 24.10 -23.21 -8.55
CA ARG A 138 22.69 -23.58 -8.35
C ARG A 138 21.95 -22.63 -7.39
N LEU A 139 22.51 -21.46 -7.14
CA LEU A 139 21.88 -20.45 -6.30
C LEU A 139 21.01 -19.54 -7.15
N PRO A 140 19.84 -19.13 -6.64
CA PRO A 140 19.02 -18.13 -7.30
C PRO A 140 19.74 -16.78 -7.25
N LEU A 141 20.05 -16.23 -8.42
CA LEU A 141 20.62 -14.90 -8.59
C LEU A 141 19.59 -13.97 -9.21
N TRP A 142 19.54 -12.73 -8.71
CA TRP A 142 18.77 -11.66 -9.34
C TRP A 142 19.58 -11.10 -10.52
N LEU A 143 18.99 -11.13 -11.71
CA LEU A 143 19.52 -10.51 -12.92
C LEU A 143 18.77 -9.23 -13.21
N VAL A 144 19.51 -8.21 -13.64
CA VAL A 144 18.96 -6.92 -14.10
C VAL A 144 19.08 -6.87 -15.62
N GLU A 145 17.99 -7.14 -16.34
CA GLU A 145 17.94 -7.17 -17.81
C GLU A 145 17.80 -5.77 -18.43
N ARG A 146 17.36 -4.77 -17.65
CA ARG A 146 17.25 -3.36 -18.09
C ARG A 146 18.12 -2.46 -17.24
N GLY A 147 19.37 -2.32 -17.66
CA GLY A 147 20.19 -1.16 -17.27
C GLY A 147 19.77 0.07 -18.06
N THR A 148 18.58 0.63 -17.82
CA THR A 148 18.43 2.08 -18.07
C THR A 148 19.37 2.74 -17.08
N PRO A 149 20.44 3.43 -17.54
CA PRO A 149 21.28 4.17 -16.62
C PRO A 149 20.37 5.14 -15.87
N ILE A 150 20.56 5.27 -14.55
CA ILE A 150 20.04 6.43 -13.82
C ILE A 150 20.77 7.62 -14.45
N ALA A 151 20.18 8.23 -15.48
CA ALA A 151 20.82 9.24 -16.31
C ALA A 151 21.01 10.58 -15.60
N ASP A 152 20.70 10.67 -14.30
CA ASP A 152 20.75 11.92 -13.57
C ASP A 152 21.36 11.80 -12.17
N THR A 153 22.45 11.05 -12.08
CA THR A 153 23.28 11.11 -10.88
C THR A 153 24.74 11.20 -11.28
N ASN A 154 25.37 12.31 -10.90
CA ASN A 154 26.80 12.57 -10.95
C ASN A 154 27.59 11.60 -10.05
N PHE A 155 27.35 10.29 -10.13
CA PHE A 155 28.10 9.30 -9.38
C PHE A 155 29.44 9.06 -10.07
N LYS A 156 30.51 9.42 -9.35
CA LYS A 156 31.87 9.04 -9.74
C LYS A 156 32.10 7.56 -9.35
N PRO A 157 32.81 6.79 -10.17
CA PRO A 157 33.23 5.44 -9.82
C PRO A 157 33.92 5.43 -8.45
N GLY A 158 33.42 4.61 -7.52
CA GLY A 158 33.91 4.54 -6.13
C GLY A 158 33.06 5.27 -5.09
N GLN A 159 32.01 6.01 -5.47
CA GLN A 159 31.02 6.51 -4.51
C GLN A 159 30.07 5.39 -4.06
N ASN A 160 30.11 5.05 -2.78
CA ASN A 160 29.08 4.22 -2.15
C ASN A 160 27.77 5.02 -2.11
N VAL A 161 26.80 4.60 -2.91
CA VAL A 161 25.43 5.08 -2.80
C VAL A 161 24.82 4.40 -1.59
N SER A 162 24.78 5.09 -0.45
CA SER A 162 24.02 4.56 0.69
C SER A 162 22.54 4.71 0.36
N LEU A 163 21.94 3.65 -0.17
CA LEU A 163 20.50 3.59 -0.31
C LEU A 163 19.90 3.53 1.10
N PRO A 164 18.90 4.38 1.45
CA PRO A 164 18.38 4.48 2.81
C PRO A 164 17.92 3.13 3.41
N TRP A 165 17.48 2.19 2.57
CA TRP A 165 17.02 0.86 2.97
C TRP A 165 18.16 -0.14 3.27
N MET A 166 19.41 0.16 2.95
CA MET A 166 20.57 -0.68 3.27
C MET A 166 21.16 -0.42 4.68
N ARG A 167 20.66 0.57 5.43
CA ARG A 167 21.26 0.97 6.72
C ARG A 167 20.83 0.13 7.93
N ASN A 168 19.85 -0.75 7.82
CA ASN A 168 19.31 -1.51 8.97
C ASN A 168 19.46 -3.03 8.83
N ARG A 169 20.69 -3.50 8.56
CA ARG A 169 21.06 -4.91 8.83
C ARG A 169 22.49 -5.00 9.32
N TYR A 170 22.72 -4.58 10.56
CA TYR A 170 23.78 -5.10 11.44
C TYR A 170 23.32 -4.99 12.89
#